data_AF-A0A3M1AKV5-F1
#
_entry.id   AF-A0A3M1AKV5-F1
#
_cell.length_a   1.000
_cell.length_b   1.000
_cell.length_c   1.000
_cell.angle_alpha   90.00
_cell.angle_beta   90.00
_cell.angle_gamma   90.00
#
_symmetry.space_group_name_H-M   'P 1'
#
loop_
_entity.id
_entity.type
_entity.pdbx_description
1 polymer ?
#
loop_
_entity_poly.entity_id
_entity_poly.type
_entity_poly.pdbx_seq_one_letter_code
_entity_poly.pdbx_strand_id
1 'polypeptide(L)'
;MKSTSQFKREKKYCLLVAIAVLLFFMGGGFGVAGGWLWAQDTKSTNKPYEEFKPENFSKSTIIDNEWMPLKPGMRWVYAGTTLEEGKPVPHRLVVIVTDLVKLINGIHTVVSYDLDYSAGELVEAELAFYAQDDDGNIWRMGEYPEEYEDGEFVAAPTWIAGIADAKAGISMRAKPRPGTPDYSQGWAPAVEFTDRGRVDQMGLQVCVPLDCYENVLVIAETSASEPDAQQLKYFARGIGNIRVGWRGEGEKKQEVLELVDFMMLGPETLAQVRARALKLEKHAYEVSKNVYGRTPPSQPAHELASKGILK
;
A
#
# COMPACT_ATOMS: atom_id res chain seq x y z
N MET A 1 -31.28 -30.78 -27.38
CA MET A 1 -31.09 -29.31 -27.21
C MET A 1 -30.16 -29.10 -26.02
N LYS A 2 -28.90 -28.76 -26.28
CA LYS A 2 -27.94 -28.32 -25.25
C LYS A 2 -27.93 -26.80 -25.30
N SER A 3 -28.27 -26.13 -24.20
CA SER A 3 -28.10 -24.69 -24.06
C SER A 3 -26.93 -24.45 -23.11
N THR A 4 -25.85 -23.95 -23.67
CA THR A 4 -24.63 -23.50 -22.99
C THR A 4 -24.84 -22.03 -22.63
N SER A 5 -25.16 -21.72 -21.37
CA SER A 5 -25.10 -20.34 -20.87
C SER A 5 -23.65 -20.02 -20.51
N GLN A 6 -23.01 -19.24 -21.36
CA GLN A 6 -21.68 -18.67 -21.16
C GLN A 6 -21.79 -17.57 -20.08
N PHE A 7 -21.61 -17.95 -18.81
CA PHE A 7 -21.47 -17.00 -17.72
C PHE A 7 -20.14 -16.27 -17.88
N LYS A 8 -20.20 -14.99 -18.24
CA LYS A 8 -19.06 -14.08 -18.26
C LYS A 8 -18.78 -13.73 -16.79
N ARG A 9 -17.73 -14.36 -16.23
CA ARG A 9 -17.27 -14.21 -14.85
C ARG A 9 -16.64 -12.82 -14.72
N GLU A 10 -17.35 -11.87 -14.10
CA GLU A 10 -16.75 -10.59 -13.70
C GLU A 10 -15.86 -10.85 -12.47
N LYS A 11 -14.60 -10.43 -12.56
CA LYS A 11 -13.61 -10.62 -11.51
C LYS A 11 -13.96 -9.70 -10.33
N LYS A 12 -14.14 -10.27 -9.14
CA LYS A 12 -14.43 -9.53 -7.91
C LYS A 12 -13.10 -9.20 -7.25
N TYR A 13 -12.61 -7.98 -7.44
CA TYR A 13 -11.35 -7.52 -6.85
C TYR A 13 -11.60 -6.82 -5.50
N CYS A 14 -11.19 -7.46 -4.40
CA CYS A 14 -11.08 -6.82 -3.09
C CYS A 14 -9.75 -6.05 -2.97
N LEU A 15 -9.64 -4.88 -3.63
CA LEU A 15 -8.63 -3.85 -3.32
C LEU A 15 -8.58 -3.56 -1.81
N LEU A 16 -7.46 -3.88 -1.15
CA LEU A 16 -6.47 -2.85 -0.83
C LEU A 16 -5.62 -2.64 -2.09
N VAL A 17 -5.31 -1.40 -2.44
CA VAL A 17 -4.91 -1.01 -3.81
C VAL A 17 -3.71 -1.81 -4.35
N ALA A 18 -3.96 -2.73 -5.30
CA ALA A 18 -3.05 -3.15 -6.38
C ALA A 18 -3.79 -3.79 -7.59
N ILE A 19 -4.49 -2.96 -8.38
CA ILE A 19 -4.71 -3.07 -9.83
C ILE A 19 -5.59 -4.19 -10.46
N ALA A 20 -6.46 -3.71 -11.36
CA ALA A 20 -7.32 -4.45 -12.27
C ALA A 20 -6.61 -4.89 -13.57
N VAL A 21 -6.58 -6.20 -13.86
CA VAL A 21 -6.22 -6.74 -15.19
C VAL A 21 -7.45 -6.81 -16.11
N LEU A 22 -7.49 -5.97 -17.14
CA LEU A 22 -8.41 -6.08 -18.28
C LEU A 22 -7.67 -6.18 -19.63
N LEU A 23 -7.94 -7.27 -20.36
CA LEU A 23 -7.41 -7.60 -21.68
C LEU A 23 -7.95 -6.65 -22.77
N PHE A 24 -7.06 -6.03 -23.56
CA PHE A 24 -7.42 -5.27 -24.74
C PHE A 24 -7.34 -6.12 -26.02
N PHE A 25 -8.40 -6.06 -26.85
CA PHE A 25 -8.38 -6.44 -28.26
C PHE A 25 -8.08 -5.20 -29.12
N MET A 26 -7.20 -5.36 -30.11
CA MET A 26 -6.76 -4.32 -31.04
C MET A 26 -7.87 -3.79 -31.96
N GLY A 27 -7.81 -2.49 -32.26
CA GLY A 27 -8.45 -1.87 -33.42
C GLY A 27 -7.86 -0.49 -33.70
N GLY A 28 -7.05 -0.37 -34.75
CA GLY A 28 -6.41 0.89 -35.18
C GLY A 28 -7.26 1.74 -36.11
N GLY A 29 -6.84 3.00 -36.31
CA GLY A 29 -7.36 3.83 -37.40
C GLY A 29 -7.07 5.33 -37.30
N PHE A 30 -6.05 5.78 -38.04
CA PHE A 30 -5.88 7.06 -38.77
C PHE A 30 -6.00 8.43 -38.05
N GLY A 31 -5.03 9.30 -38.38
CA GLY A 31 -4.81 10.61 -37.76
C GLY A 31 -5.22 11.83 -38.58
N VAL A 32 -4.84 13.02 -38.11
CA VAL A 32 -4.58 14.22 -38.92
C VAL A 32 -3.74 15.23 -38.14
N ALA A 33 -2.92 15.97 -38.89
CA ALA A 33 -1.92 16.94 -38.43
C ALA A 33 -2.48 18.36 -38.27
N GLY A 34 -1.82 19.19 -37.46
CA GLY A 34 -1.90 20.65 -37.58
C GLY A 34 -1.49 21.46 -36.34
N GLY A 35 -0.51 22.35 -36.50
CA GLY A 35 -0.46 23.64 -35.79
C GLY A 35 0.45 23.76 -34.57
N TRP A 36 1.63 24.34 -34.77
CA TRP A 36 2.51 24.81 -33.69
C TRP A 36 1.93 26.07 -33.02
N LEU A 37 1.52 25.96 -31.76
CA LEU A 37 1.44 27.09 -30.82
C LEU A 37 2.50 26.88 -29.74
N TRP A 38 3.43 27.83 -29.62
CA TRP A 38 4.33 27.90 -28.47
C TRP A 38 3.56 28.50 -27.29
N ALA A 39 2.70 27.69 -26.68
CA ALA A 39 2.35 27.90 -25.28
C ALA A 39 3.54 27.45 -24.45
N GLN A 40 4.13 28.35 -23.66
CA GLN A 40 4.95 27.94 -22.52
C GLN A 40 4.01 27.30 -21.50
N ASP A 41 3.71 26.03 -21.78
CA ASP A 41 3.07 25.09 -20.90
C ASP A 41 4.01 24.99 -19.70
N THR A 42 3.66 25.66 -18.59
CA THR A 42 4.23 25.36 -17.28
C THR A 42 3.67 24.01 -16.84
N LYS A 43 3.94 22.98 -17.64
CA LYS A 43 3.85 21.60 -17.22
C LYS A 43 4.77 21.48 -16.03
N SER A 44 4.19 21.49 -14.84
CA SER A 44 4.69 20.70 -13.74
C SER A 44 5.00 19.34 -14.35
N THR A 45 6.27 19.08 -14.61
CA THR A 45 6.74 17.77 -15.04
C THR A 45 6.61 16.90 -13.80
N ASN A 46 5.38 16.46 -13.50
CA ASN A 46 5.13 15.52 -12.42
C ASN A 46 5.99 14.31 -12.75
N LYS A 47 7.11 14.17 -12.01
CA LYS A 47 7.99 13.02 -12.16
C LYS A 47 7.11 11.79 -11.86
N PRO A 48 7.12 10.76 -12.72
CA PRO A 48 6.27 9.59 -12.52
C PRO A 48 6.59 8.87 -11.21
N TYR A 49 7.81 9.05 -10.68
CA TYR A 49 8.30 8.49 -9.43
C TYR A 49 9.29 9.45 -8.75
N GLU A 50 9.49 9.25 -7.45
CA GLU A 50 10.44 10.02 -6.65
C GLU A 50 11.89 9.55 -6.88
N GLU A 51 12.85 10.43 -6.60
CA GLU A 51 14.27 10.09 -6.68
C GLU A 51 14.70 9.29 -5.45
N PHE A 52 15.01 8.01 -5.64
CA PHE A 52 15.47 7.12 -4.59
C PHE A 52 17.00 7.13 -4.48
N LYS A 53 17.51 7.45 -3.28
CA LYS A 53 18.95 7.53 -2.98
C LYS A 53 19.31 6.57 -1.85
N PRO A 54 19.89 5.39 -2.14
CA PRO A 54 20.23 4.40 -1.13
C PRO A 54 21.10 4.93 0.01
N GLU A 55 21.95 5.92 -0.26
CA GLU A 55 22.83 6.55 0.71
C GLU A 55 22.09 7.32 1.83
N ASN A 56 20.81 7.67 1.63
CA ASN A 56 19.99 8.39 2.60
C ASN A 56 19.27 7.47 3.59
N PHE A 57 19.67 6.21 3.72
CA PHE A 57 18.97 5.19 4.52
C PHE A 57 19.85 4.63 5.63
N SER A 58 20.50 5.51 6.41
CA SER A 58 21.50 5.10 7.40
C SER A 58 20.94 4.29 8.58
N LYS A 59 19.66 4.50 8.91
CA LYS A 59 18.92 3.82 10.00
C LYS A 59 17.52 3.41 9.56
N SER A 60 17.41 2.84 8.36
CA SER A 60 16.15 2.65 7.64
C SER A 60 15.05 1.87 8.36
N THR A 61 15.40 1.02 9.31
CA THR A 61 14.43 0.21 10.08
C THR A 61 13.89 0.92 11.32
N ILE A 62 14.43 2.08 11.68
CA ILE A 62 13.90 2.91 12.78
C ILE A 62 12.89 3.87 12.16
N ILE A 63 11.63 3.44 12.14
CA ILE A 63 10.53 4.21 11.54
C ILE A 63 9.76 4.96 12.64
N ASP A 64 10.21 6.19 12.91
CA ASP A 64 9.71 7.06 13.98
C ASP A 64 9.00 8.33 13.47
N ASN A 65 8.68 8.40 12.18
CA ASN A 65 7.87 9.47 11.59
C ASN A 65 6.63 9.77 12.44
N GLU A 66 6.38 11.05 12.71
CA GLU A 66 5.33 11.47 13.64
C GLU A 66 3.91 11.14 13.18
N TRP A 67 3.69 10.99 11.87
CA TRP A 67 2.38 10.72 11.28
C TRP A 67 2.12 9.26 10.99
N MET A 68 3.17 8.45 10.79
CA MET A 68 3.05 7.03 10.47
C MET A 68 4.19 6.23 11.12
N PRO A 69 4.29 6.20 12.46
CA PRO A 69 5.32 5.41 13.12
C PRO A 69 5.05 3.91 12.89
N LEU A 70 6.08 3.15 12.57
CA LEU A 70 5.98 1.70 12.31
C LEU A 70 6.92 0.95 13.26
N LYS A 71 6.54 0.91 14.54
CA LYS A 71 7.29 0.18 15.57
C LYS A 71 6.83 -1.28 15.61
N PRO A 72 7.74 -2.27 15.68
CA PRO A 72 7.38 -3.67 15.84
C PRO A 72 6.40 -3.88 16.99
N GLY A 73 5.33 -4.62 16.71
CA GLY A 73 4.24 -4.88 17.64
C GLY A 73 3.07 -3.89 17.55
N MET A 74 3.18 -2.76 16.85
CA MET A 74 2.01 -1.92 16.60
C MET A 74 0.98 -2.69 15.77
N ARG A 75 -0.27 -2.67 16.23
CA ARG A 75 -1.41 -3.31 15.57
C ARG A 75 -2.59 -2.37 15.51
N TRP A 76 -3.16 -2.26 14.31
CA TRP A 76 -4.40 -1.54 14.04
C TRP A 76 -5.48 -2.53 13.62
N VAL A 77 -6.71 -2.26 14.02
CA VAL A 77 -7.91 -2.88 13.45
C VAL A 77 -8.83 -1.78 12.96
N TYR A 78 -9.20 -1.88 11.71
CA TYR A 78 -10.19 -1.02 11.09
C TYR A 78 -11.44 -1.81 10.77
N ALA A 79 -12.59 -1.17 10.87
CA ALA A 79 -13.86 -1.75 10.43
C ALA A 79 -14.69 -0.69 9.71
N GLY A 80 -15.52 -1.14 8.78
CA GLY A 80 -16.40 -0.28 8.03
C GLY A 80 -17.03 -1.03 6.86
N THR A 81 -17.09 -0.40 5.69
CA THR A 81 -17.78 -0.95 4.53
C THR A 81 -17.10 -0.58 3.22
N THR A 82 -17.25 -1.46 2.23
CA THR A 82 -16.97 -1.20 0.82
C THR A 82 -18.23 -1.50 0.00
N LEU A 83 -18.34 -0.97 -1.22
CA LEU A 83 -19.39 -1.30 -2.17
C LEU A 83 -18.95 -2.44 -3.07
N GLU A 84 -19.72 -3.52 -3.05
CA GLU A 84 -19.58 -4.65 -3.96
C GLU A 84 -20.91 -4.86 -4.68
N GLU A 85 -20.87 -4.90 -6.02
CA GLU A 85 -22.08 -4.98 -6.85
C GLU A 85 -23.15 -3.92 -6.48
N GLY A 86 -22.68 -2.73 -6.08
CA GLY A 86 -23.53 -1.60 -5.68
C GLY A 86 -24.17 -1.74 -4.29
N LYS A 87 -23.75 -2.71 -3.47
CA LYS A 87 -24.27 -2.92 -2.12
C LYS A 87 -23.15 -2.73 -1.08
N PRO A 88 -23.45 -2.14 0.08
CA PRO A 88 -22.49 -2.07 1.17
C PRO A 88 -22.24 -3.47 1.73
N VAL A 89 -20.96 -3.85 1.80
CA VAL A 89 -20.46 -5.08 2.38
C VAL A 89 -19.55 -4.74 3.55
N PRO A 90 -19.68 -5.42 4.72
CA PRO A 90 -18.79 -5.21 5.84
C PRO A 90 -17.34 -5.49 5.45
N HIS A 91 -16.45 -4.57 5.82
CA HIS A 91 -15.04 -4.62 5.50
C HIS A 91 -14.22 -4.43 6.78
N ARG A 92 -13.14 -5.19 6.92
CA ARG A 92 -12.29 -5.17 8.11
C ARG A 92 -10.84 -5.42 7.73
N LEU A 93 -9.97 -4.53 8.19
CA LEU A 93 -8.53 -4.62 7.97
C LEU A 93 -7.78 -4.76 9.30
N VAL A 94 -6.77 -5.63 9.34
CA VAL A 94 -5.81 -5.72 10.45
C VAL A 94 -4.42 -5.48 9.90
N VAL A 95 -3.74 -4.46 10.41
CA VAL A 95 -2.35 -4.13 10.05
C VAL A 95 -1.47 -4.43 11.25
N ILE A 96 -0.37 -5.15 11.06
CA ILE A 96 0.55 -5.50 12.15
C ILE A 96 1.99 -5.28 11.72
N VAL A 97 2.69 -4.36 12.38
CA VAL A 97 4.12 -4.19 12.16
C VAL A 97 4.87 -5.33 12.85
N THR A 98 5.56 -6.16 12.07
CA THR A 98 6.31 -7.30 12.60
C THR A 98 7.68 -6.85 13.13
N ASP A 99 8.44 -7.79 13.72
CA ASP A 99 9.85 -7.60 14.03
C ASP A 99 10.77 -8.21 12.96
N LEU A 100 10.24 -8.49 11.77
CA LEU A 100 11.01 -8.95 10.62
C LEU A 100 11.57 -7.76 9.84
N VAL A 101 12.74 -8.00 9.27
CA VAL A 101 13.43 -7.09 8.37
C VAL A 101 13.76 -7.83 7.08
N LYS A 102 13.52 -7.18 5.94
CA LYS A 102 13.85 -7.69 4.61
C LYS A 102 14.85 -6.77 3.93
N LEU A 103 15.81 -7.33 3.20
CA LEU A 103 16.75 -6.53 2.40
C LEU A 103 16.18 -6.37 0.98
N ILE A 104 15.79 -5.15 0.63
CA ILE A 104 15.23 -4.81 -0.68
C ILE A 104 16.06 -3.69 -1.28
N ASN A 105 16.57 -3.91 -2.49
CA ASN A 105 17.34 -2.91 -3.24
C ASN A 105 18.49 -2.28 -2.41
N GLY A 106 19.16 -3.10 -1.59
CA GLY A 106 20.25 -2.67 -0.71
C GLY A 106 19.83 -2.02 0.62
N ILE A 107 18.54 -1.81 0.86
CA ILE A 107 18.00 -1.18 2.07
C ILE A 107 17.29 -2.20 2.95
N HIS A 108 17.54 -2.15 4.25
CA HIS A 108 16.81 -2.95 5.23
C HIS A 108 15.44 -2.32 5.49
N THR A 109 14.38 -3.10 5.31
CA THR A 109 12.99 -2.65 5.38
C THR A 109 12.26 -3.36 6.51
N VAL A 110 11.40 -2.64 7.22
CA VAL A 110 10.44 -3.21 8.18
C VAL A 110 9.32 -3.91 7.40
N VAL A 111 8.91 -5.09 7.88
CA VAL A 111 7.82 -5.86 7.27
C VAL A 111 6.53 -5.62 8.07
N SER A 112 5.49 -5.12 7.40
CA SER A 112 4.10 -5.16 7.89
C SER A 112 3.43 -6.44 7.41
N TYR A 113 2.55 -7.01 8.25
CA TYR A 113 1.71 -8.14 7.92
C TYR A 113 0.25 -7.71 8.02
N ASP A 114 -0.40 -7.62 6.87
CA ASP A 114 -1.70 -6.99 6.70
C ASP A 114 -2.72 -8.07 6.29
N LEU A 115 -3.91 -8.01 6.87
CA LEU A 115 -4.98 -9.00 6.67
C LEU A 115 -6.27 -8.28 6.36
N ASP A 116 -6.77 -8.49 5.15
CA ASP A 116 -7.99 -7.87 4.67
C ASP A 116 -9.15 -8.85 4.62
N TYR A 117 -10.30 -8.42 5.11
CA TYR A 117 -11.50 -9.23 5.23
C TYR A 117 -12.72 -8.53 4.63
N SER A 118 -13.38 -9.18 3.68
CA SER A 118 -14.72 -8.79 3.20
C SER A 118 -15.77 -9.80 3.65
N ALA A 119 -16.91 -9.30 4.14
CA ALA A 119 -18.00 -10.12 4.70
C ALA A 119 -17.55 -11.15 5.77
N GLY A 120 -16.41 -10.90 6.44
CA GLY A 120 -15.82 -11.80 7.44
C GLY A 120 -14.90 -12.88 6.87
N GLU A 121 -14.74 -12.95 5.55
CA GLU A 121 -13.83 -13.88 4.86
C GLU A 121 -12.51 -13.18 4.56
N LEU A 122 -11.38 -13.90 4.71
CA LEU A 122 -10.06 -13.37 4.35
C LEU A 122 -9.97 -13.30 2.82
N VAL A 123 -9.83 -12.08 2.30
CA VAL A 123 -9.73 -11.83 0.85
C VAL A 123 -8.30 -11.47 0.44
N GLU A 124 -7.47 -11.00 1.37
CA GLU A 124 -6.06 -10.74 1.12
C GLU A 124 -5.21 -10.93 2.38
N ALA A 125 -4.01 -11.48 2.21
CA ALA A 125 -2.94 -11.41 3.21
C ALA A 125 -1.67 -10.85 2.56
N GLU A 126 -1.13 -9.75 3.10
CA GLU A 126 -0.03 -9.01 2.48
C GLU A 126 1.20 -8.92 3.39
N LEU A 127 2.40 -9.00 2.78
CA LEU A 127 3.63 -8.48 3.35
C LEU A 127 3.99 -7.16 2.67
N ALA A 128 3.93 -6.05 3.40
CA ALA A 128 4.33 -4.74 2.91
C ALA A 128 5.68 -4.32 3.49
N PHE A 129 6.50 -3.64 2.68
CA PHE A 129 7.88 -3.31 3.04
C PHE A 129 8.10 -1.81 3.14
N TYR A 130 8.57 -1.35 4.30
CA TYR A 130 8.78 0.08 4.56
C TYR A 130 10.19 0.39 5.03
N ALA A 131 10.69 1.56 4.67
CA ALA A 131 11.96 2.09 5.16
C ALA A 131 11.82 3.60 5.40
N GLN A 132 12.51 4.13 6.41
CA GLN A 132 12.58 5.58 6.62
C GLN A 132 13.94 6.12 6.16
N ASP A 133 13.93 7.20 5.38
CA ASP A 133 15.16 7.91 5.00
C ASP A 133 15.64 8.85 6.13
N ASP A 134 16.86 9.36 6.00
CA ASP A 134 17.53 10.24 6.96
C ASP A 134 16.83 11.62 7.08
N ASP A 135 15.99 11.99 6.10
CA ASP A 135 15.15 13.18 6.12
C ASP A 135 13.81 12.95 6.87
N GLY A 136 13.49 11.69 7.19
CA GLY A 136 12.31 11.26 7.93
C GLY A 136 11.11 10.88 7.05
N ASN A 137 11.28 10.77 5.73
CA ASN A 137 10.21 10.27 4.85
C ASN A 137 10.16 8.74 4.93
N ILE A 138 8.95 8.20 4.93
CA ILE A 138 8.73 6.76 4.85
C ILE A 138 8.50 6.38 3.40
N TRP A 139 9.25 5.39 2.95
CA TRP A 139 9.23 4.82 1.62
C TRP A 139 8.56 3.45 1.62
N ARG A 140 7.68 3.20 0.65
CA ARG A 140 7.19 1.87 0.29
C ARG A 140 8.18 1.22 -0.65
N MET A 141 8.73 0.10 -0.24
CA MET A 141 9.80 -0.61 -0.93
C MET A 141 9.28 -1.81 -1.75
N GLY A 142 8.01 -2.17 -1.57
CA GLY A 142 7.35 -3.25 -2.27
C GLY A 142 6.22 -3.84 -1.45
N GLU A 143 5.56 -4.83 -2.04
CA GLU A 143 4.51 -5.64 -1.40
C GLU A 143 4.49 -7.06 -1.98
N TYR A 144 3.97 -7.98 -1.17
CA TYR A 144 3.57 -9.32 -1.55
C TYR A 144 2.18 -9.61 -0.99
N PRO A 145 1.12 -9.31 -1.75
CA PRO A 145 -0.23 -9.77 -1.45
C PRO A 145 -0.44 -11.21 -1.92
N GLU A 146 -1.18 -11.98 -1.15
CA GLU A 146 -1.90 -13.16 -1.60
C GLU A 146 -3.40 -12.84 -1.59
N GLU A 147 -4.01 -12.84 -2.77
CA GLU A 147 -5.45 -12.67 -2.94
C GLU A 147 -6.16 -14.03 -2.85
N TYR A 148 -7.35 -14.03 -2.25
CA TYR A 148 -8.18 -15.22 -2.07
C TYR A 148 -9.61 -15.00 -2.57
N GLU A 149 -10.17 -15.99 -3.24
CA GLU A 149 -11.60 -16.10 -3.56
C GLU A 149 -12.13 -17.42 -3.00
N ASP A 150 -13.24 -17.40 -2.26
CA ASP A 150 -13.84 -18.59 -1.63
C ASP A 150 -12.83 -19.41 -0.77
N GLY A 151 -11.83 -18.73 -0.19
CA GLY A 151 -10.75 -19.33 0.60
C GLY A 151 -9.63 -19.99 -0.21
N GLU A 152 -9.66 -19.91 -1.54
CA GLU A 152 -8.61 -20.40 -2.44
C GLU A 152 -7.69 -19.27 -2.89
N PHE A 153 -6.39 -19.52 -2.92
CA PHE A 153 -5.40 -18.59 -3.46
C PHE A 153 -5.64 -18.37 -4.96
N VAL A 154 -5.78 -17.12 -5.40
CA VAL A 154 -6.04 -16.78 -6.81
C VAL A 154 -4.89 -16.03 -7.47
N ALA A 155 -4.24 -15.11 -6.75
CA ALA A 155 -3.21 -14.25 -7.32
C ALA A 155 -2.23 -13.75 -6.27
N ALA A 156 -1.06 -13.34 -6.74
CA ALA A 156 -0.08 -12.62 -5.94
C ALA A 156 0.60 -11.54 -6.79
N PRO A 157 -0.05 -10.36 -7.01
CA PRO A 157 0.51 -9.25 -7.78
C PRO A 157 1.69 -8.58 -7.05
N THR A 158 2.80 -9.31 -6.91
CA THR A 158 4.00 -8.86 -6.20
C THR A 158 4.71 -7.76 -6.96
N TRP A 159 5.16 -6.72 -6.25
CA TRP A 159 6.21 -5.84 -6.74
C TRP A 159 7.24 -5.53 -5.67
N ILE A 160 8.49 -5.38 -6.09
CA ILE A 160 9.63 -5.10 -5.21
C ILE A 160 10.53 -4.08 -5.90
N ALA A 161 10.86 -2.98 -5.22
CA ALA A 161 11.71 -1.94 -5.76
C ALA A 161 13.05 -2.51 -6.29
N GLY A 162 13.47 -2.04 -7.47
CA GLY A 162 14.68 -2.51 -8.16
C GLY A 162 14.48 -3.79 -8.98
N ILE A 163 13.28 -4.35 -9.04
CA ILE A 163 12.94 -5.55 -9.83
C ILE A 163 11.80 -5.23 -10.79
N ALA A 164 11.88 -5.72 -12.03
CA ALA A 164 10.85 -5.53 -13.07
C ALA A 164 10.44 -4.05 -13.24
N ASP A 165 11.44 -3.16 -13.27
CA ASP A 165 11.29 -1.70 -13.36
C ASP A 165 10.49 -1.04 -12.23
N ALA A 166 10.20 -1.77 -11.15
CA ALA A 166 9.53 -1.22 -9.99
C ALA A 166 10.45 -0.28 -9.20
N LYS A 167 9.85 0.79 -8.68
CA LYS A 167 10.53 1.88 -7.96
C LYS A 167 9.79 2.14 -6.67
N ALA A 168 10.57 2.29 -5.60
CA ALA A 168 10.04 2.74 -4.32
C ALA A 168 9.44 4.14 -4.45
N GLY A 169 8.43 4.43 -3.63
CA GLY A 169 7.85 5.76 -3.52
C GLY A 169 7.60 6.13 -2.07
N ILE A 170 7.22 7.37 -1.82
CA ILE A 170 7.03 7.90 -0.48
C ILE A 170 5.61 7.55 -0.01
N SER A 171 5.46 6.77 1.06
CA SER A 171 4.16 6.55 1.72
C SER A 171 3.75 7.73 2.59
N MET A 172 4.71 8.33 3.30
CA MET A 172 4.47 9.45 4.20
C MET A 172 5.68 10.38 4.21
N ARG A 173 5.46 11.67 3.95
CA ARG A 173 6.52 12.69 4.05
C ARG A 173 6.86 12.96 5.52
N ALA A 174 8.10 13.38 5.79
CA ALA A 174 8.50 13.84 7.13
C ALA A 174 7.71 15.07 7.58
N LYS A 175 7.48 16.00 6.65
CA LYS A 175 6.86 17.32 6.89
C LYS A 175 5.75 17.58 5.87
N PRO A 176 4.64 16.83 5.94
CA PRO A 176 3.52 17.00 5.01
C PRO A 176 2.90 18.40 5.19
N ARG A 177 2.59 19.07 4.08
CA ARG A 177 2.00 20.42 4.05
C ARG A 177 1.05 20.57 2.86
N PRO A 178 -0.15 21.15 3.04
CA PRO A 178 -1.03 21.53 1.94
C PRO A 178 -0.33 22.50 0.99
N GLY A 179 -0.79 22.55 -0.26
CA GLY A 179 -0.23 23.42 -1.30
C GLY A 179 1.13 22.96 -1.85
N THR A 180 1.59 21.76 -1.49
CA THR A 180 2.76 21.12 -2.12
C THR A 180 2.31 20.18 -3.25
N PRO A 181 3.15 19.94 -4.28
CA PRO A 181 2.85 18.97 -5.33
C PRO A 181 2.58 17.57 -4.77
N ASP A 182 1.83 16.78 -5.53
CA ASP A 182 1.68 15.35 -5.29
C ASP A 182 3.05 14.63 -5.37
N TYR A 183 3.10 13.40 -4.86
CA TYR A 183 4.28 12.55 -4.90
C TYR A 183 3.89 11.13 -5.24
N SER A 184 4.80 10.40 -5.87
CA SER A 184 4.62 8.97 -6.10
C SER A 184 4.77 8.19 -4.80
N GLN A 185 3.81 7.30 -4.53
CA GLN A 185 3.86 6.32 -3.44
C GLN A 185 4.46 4.98 -3.90
N GLY A 186 4.70 4.85 -5.20
CA GLY A 186 5.45 3.79 -5.85
C GLY A 186 5.20 3.82 -7.35
N TRP A 187 5.96 3.01 -8.07
CA TRP A 187 5.77 2.78 -9.49
C TRP A 187 6.15 1.34 -9.81
N ALA A 188 5.19 0.49 -10.18
CA ALA A 188 5.45 -0.90 -10.56
C ALA A 188 4.60 -1.28 -11.78
N PRO A 189 5.11 -1.09 -13.01
CA PRO A 189 4.31 -1.23 -14.21
C PRO A 189 3.85 -2.66 -14.47
N ALA A 190 4.59 -3.67 -13.98
CA ALA A 190 4.24 -5.08 -14.13
C ALA A 190 2.94 -5.47 -13.40
N VAL A 191 2.54 -4.68 -12.40
CA VAL A 191 1.29 -4.83 -11.64
C VAL A 191 0.49 -3.52 -11.69
N GLU A 192 0.77 -2.66 -12.67
CA GLU A 192 0.19 -1.33 -12.93
C GLU A 192 0.11 -0.37 -11.72
N PHE A 193 0.94 -0.57 -10.67
CA PHE A 193 1.00 0.27 -9.48
C PHE A 193 1.53 1.67 -9.82
N THR A 194 0.70 2.69 -9.66
CA THR A 194 1.03 4.09 -10.04
C THR A 194 0.54 5.12 -9.02
N ASP A 195 0.33 4.69 -7.77
CA ASP A 195 -0.30 5.50 -6.74
C ASP A 195 0.48 6.77 -6.45
N ARG A 196 -0.27 7.84 -6.24
CA ARG A 196 0.24 9.16 -5.89
C ARG A 196 -0.54 9.74 -4.72
N GLY A 197 0.20 10.24 -3.75
CA GLY A 197 -0.34 10.92 -2.58
C GLY A 197 -0.23 12.44 -2.72
N ARG A 198 -1.21 13.16 -2.19
CA ARG A 198 -1.18 14.61 -2.03
C ARG A 198 -1.75 14.98 -0.69
N VAL A 199 -1.09 15.92 0.00
CA VAL A 199 -1.62 16.47 1.23
C VAL A 199 -2.87 17.29 0.90
N ASP A 200 -4.04 16.80 1.32
CA ASP A 200 -5.34 17.39 1.05
C ASP A 200 -5.65 18.46 2.09
N GLN A 201 -5.65 18.08 3.37
CA GLN A 201 -6.02 18.95 4.49
C GLN A 201 -5.18 18.65 5.73
N MET A 202 -5.12 19.60 6.66
CA MET A 202 -4.50 19.43 7.98
C MET A 202 -5.26 20.26 9.01
N GLY A 203 -5.10 19.91 10.30
CA GLY A 203 -5.69 20.68 11.40
C GLY A 203 -7.14 20.30 11.71
N LEU A 204 -7.62 19.17 11.21
CA LEU A 204 -8.99 18.71 11.43
C LEU A 204 -9.14 18.07 12.81
N GLN A 205 -10.37 18.06 13.31
CA GLN A 205 -10.82 17.20 14.40
C GLN A 205 -11.66 16.06 13.80
N VAL A 206 -11.29 14.82 14.08
CA VAL A 206 -11.96 13.63 13.54
C VAL A 206 -12.20 12.63 14.66
N CYS A 207 -13.43 12.17 14.79
CA CYS A 207 -13.79 11.10 15.71
C CYS A 207 -14.02 9.80 14.92
N VAL A 208 -13.49 8.72 15.46
CA VAL A 208 -13.68 7.33 15.01
C VAL A 208 -14.13 6.51 16.21
N PRO A 209 -14.55 5.24 16.05
CA PRO A 209 -15.06 4.45 17.17
C PRO A 209 -14.07 4.31 18.33
N LEU A 210 -12.76 4.32 18.06
CA LEU A 210 -11.74 4.23 19.11
C LEU A 210 -11.61 5.52 19.93
N ASP A 211 -11.50 6.69 19.30
CA ASP A 211 -11.31 7.99 19.97
C ASP A 211 -11.55 9.19 19.03
N CYS A 212 -11.50 10.40 19.58
CA CYS A 212 -11.43 11.66 18.83
C CYS A 212 -10.01 12.19 18.78
N TYR A 213 -9.54 12.53 17.58
CA TYR A 213 -8.21 13.06 17.33
C TYR A 213 -8.26 14.49 16.82
N GLU A 214 -7.35 15.32 17.32
CA GLU A 214 -7.14 16.69 16.86
C GLU A 214 -5.90 16.78 15.95
N ASN A 215 -5.81 17.87 15.18
CA ASN A 215 -4.70 18.14 14.27
C ASN A 215 -4.47 17.03 13.23
N VAL A 216 -5.56 16.43 12.75
CA VAL A 216 -5.51 15.32 11.79
C VAL A 216 -5.03 15.82 10.42
N LEU A 217 -4.13 15.03 9.82
CA LEU A 217 -3.63 15.17 8.45
C LEU A 217 -4.50 14.33 7.52
N VAL A 218 -4.86 14.85 6.34
CA VAL A 218 -5.53 14.08 5.30
C VAL A 218 -4.63 14.02 4.07
N ILE A 219 -4.39 12.82 3.57
CA ILE A 219 -3.75 12.57 2.29
C ILE A 219 -4.81 12.03 1.34
N ALA A 220 -4.96 12.68 0.19
CA ALA A 220 -5.72 12.15 -0.93
C ALA A 220 -4.79 11.35 -1.83
N GLU A 221 -5.16 10.11 -2.10
CA GLU A 221 -4.42 9.17 -2.94
C GLU A 221 -5.21 8.90 -4.22
N THR A 222 -4.52 8.78 -5.35
CA THR A 222 -5.09 8.49 -6.67
C THR A 222 -4.08 7.71 -7.51
N SER A 223 -4.51 7.15 -8.63
CA SER A 223 -3.66 6.39 -9.55
C SER A 223 -3.81 6.90 -10.99
N ALA A 224 -2.89 6.51 -11.87
CA ALA A 224 -2.98 6.89 -13.28
C ALA A 224 -4.17 6.22 -13.99
N SER A 225 -4.59 5.04 -13.54
CA SER A 225 -5.73 4.29 -14.08
C SER A 225 -7.08 4.81 -13.59
N GLU A 226 -7.12 5.47 -12.43
CA GLU A 226 -8.35 5.95 -11.80
C GLU A 226 -8.24 7.44 -11.41
N PRO A 227 -8.05 8.36 -12.39
CA PRO A 227 -7.77 9.77 -12.13
C PRO A 227 -8.94 10.53 -11.49
N ASP A 228 -10.17 10.01 -11.63
CA ASP A 228 -11.40 10.57 -11.08
C ASP A 228 -11.84 9.89 -9.78
N ALA A 229 -10.99 9.02 -9.22
CA ALA A 229 -11.20 8.35 -7.94
C ALA A 229 -10.08 8.73 -6.95
N GLN A 230 -10.48 8.93 -5.69
CA GLN A 230 -9.55 9.21 -4.62
C GLN A 230 -9.92 8.46 -3.35
N GLN A 231 -8.92 7.80 -2.78
CA GLN A 231 -8.97 7.35 -1.39
C GLN A 231 -8.44 8.47 -0.49
N LEU A 232 -9.09 8.71 0.64
CA LEU A 232 -8.71 9.71 1.63
C LEU A 232 -8.22 9.00 2.88
N LYS A 233 -6.95 9.19 3.24
CA LYS A 233 -6.35 8.63 4.47
C LYS A 233 -6.14 9.72 5.50
N TYR A 234 -6.68 9.50 6.69
CA TYR A 234 -6.67 10.45 7.79
C TYR A 234 -5.67 9.98 8.84
N PHE A 235 -4.65 10.78 9.14
CA PHE A 235 -3.56 10.42 10.03
C PHE A 235 -3.58 11.25 11.32
N ALA A 236 -3.46 10.56 12.45
CA ALA A 236 -3.24 11.16 13.76
C ALA A 236 -1.79 10.92 14.22
N ARG A 237 -1.20 11.92 14.89
CA ARG A 237 0.19 11.86 15.34
C ARG A 237 0.41 10.73 16.34
N GLY A 238 1.49 9.98 16.17
CA GLY A 238 1.85 8.85 17.03
C GLY A 238 1.00 7.60 16.83
N ILE A 239 -0.12 7.70 16.11
CA ILE A 239 -1.05 6.60 15.88
C ILE A 239 -0.94 6.08 14.44
N GLY A 240 -0.81 6.94 13.44
CA GLY A 240 -0.90 6.50 12.04
C GLY A 240 -2.26 6.82 11.42
N ASN A 241 -2.64 6.03 10.43
CA ASN A 241 -3.95 6.13 9.80
C ASN A 241 -5.04 5.80 10.83
N ILE A 242 -6.07 6.64 10.92
CA ILE A 242 -7.21 6.48 11.82
C ILE A 242 -8.51 6.26 11.04
N ARG A 243 -8.55 6.66 9.76
CA ARG A 243 -9.73 6.53 8.92
C ARG A 243 -9.35 6.51 7.45
N VAL A 244 -10.07 5.69 6.71
CA VAL A 244 -10.13 5.72 5.25
C VAL A 244 -11.50 6.23 4.83
N GLY A 245 -11.52 7.11 3.85
CA GLY A 245 -12.71 7.54 3.16
C GLY A 245 -12.43 7.65 1.67
N TRP A 246 -13.35 8.28 0.95
CA TRP A 246 -13.29 8.33 -0.50
C TRP A 246 -13.87 9.63 -1.05
N ARG A 247 -13.49 9.96 -2.30
CA ARG A 247 -14.01 11.10 -3.05
C ARG A 247 -13.88 10.85 -4.56
N GLY A 248 -14.82 11.36 -5.34
CA GLY A 248 -14.78 11.35 -6.81
C GLY A 248 -15.79 10.41 -7.44
N GLU A 249 -16.24 10.75 -8.66
CA GLU A 249 -17.27 9.99 -9.38
C GLU A 249 -16.74 8.63 -9.90
N GLY A 250 -15.42 8.51 -10.06
CA GLY A 250 -14.78 7.26 -10.50
C GLY A 250 -14.61 6.23 -9.39
N GLU A 251 -14.87 6.59 -8.13
CA GLU A 251 -14.63 5.72 -6.97
C GLU A 251 -15.78 4.72 -6.78
N LYS A 252 -15.55 3.50 -7.25
CA LYS A 252 -16.55 2.43 -7.31
C LYS A 252 -16.73 1.70 -6.00
N LYS A 253 -15.67 1.60 -5.20
CA LYS A 253 -15.67 0.87 -3.94
C LYS A 253 -16.20 1.71 -2.81
N GLN A 254 -16.02 3.03 -2.87
CA GLN A 254 -16.54 3.95 -1.86
C GLN A 254 -16.18 3.49 -0.43
N GLU A 255 -14.94 3.04 -0.28
CA GLU A 255 -14.48 2.41 0.95
C GLU A 255 -14.47 3.42 2.10
N VAL A 256 -15.03 2.99 3.23
CA VAL A 256 -14.95 3.70 4.50
C VAL A 256 -14.49 2.70 5.54
N LEU A 257 -13.34 2.99 6.15
CA LEU A 257 -12.80 2.22 7.28
C LEU A 257 -12.49 3.18 8.41
N GLU A 258 -12.83 2.81 9.64
CA GLU A 258 -12.52 3.60 10.83
C GLU A 258 -11.75 2.75 11.83
N LEU A 259 -10.78 3.36 12.50
CA LEU A 259 -9.98 2.69 13.52
C LEU A 259 -10.89 2.34 14.70
N VAL A 260 -10.97 1.04 15.00
CA VAL A 260 -11.76 0.50 16.11
C VAL A 260 -10.91 -0.04 17.25
N ASP A 261 -9.63 -0.35 16.99
CA ASP A 261 -8.70 -0.87 17.98
C ASP A 261 -7.25 -0.55 17.57
N PHE A 262 -6.45 -0.11 18.54
CA PHE A 262 -5.03 0.17 18.37
C PHE A 262 -4.26 -0.25 19.62
N MET A 263 -3.23 -1.09 19.45
CA MET A 263 -2.46 -1.59 20.58
C MET A 263 -1.03 -1.93 20.22
N MET A 264 -0.20 -2.06 21.26
CA MET A 264 1.13 -2.66 21.19
C MET A 264 1.04 -4.13 21.60
N LEU A 265 1.43 -5.04 20.71
CA LEU A 265 1.47 -6.47 20.97
C LEU A 265 2.60 -6.82 21.96
N GLY A 266 2.31 -7.75 22.87
CA GLY A 266 3.33 -8.38 23.69
C GLY A 266 4.25 -9.31 22.89
N PRO A 267 5.44 -9.65 23.42
CA PRO A 267 6.46 -10.41 22.70
C PRO A 267 6.01 -11.80 22.25
N GLU A 268 5.15 -12.48 23.02
CA GLU A 268 4.61 -13.79 22.63
C GLU A 268 3.72 -13.68 21.40
N THR A 269 2.76 -12.77 21.40
CA THR A 269 1.86 -12.53 20.26
C THR A 269 2.64 -12.05 19.04
N LEU A 270 3.65 -11.19 19.23
CA LEU A 270 4.52 -10.74 18.15
C LEU A 270 5.31 -11.91 17.52
N ALA A 271 5.79 -12.87 18.32
CA ALA A 271 6.43 -14.07 17.79
C ALA A 271 5.46 -14.96 16.99
N GLN A 272 4.19 -15.04 17.39
CA GLN A 272 3.17 -15.75 16.61
C GLN A 272 2.88 -15.06 15.27
N VAL A 273 2.79 -13.72 15.27
CA VAL A 273 2.66 -12.92 14.04
C VAL A 273 3.86 -13.14 13.13
N ARG A 274 5.08 -13.08 13.66
CA ARG A 274 6.32 -13.38 12.92
C ARG A 274 6.24 -14.74 12.22
N ALA A 275 5.81 -15.78 12.92
CA ALA A 275 5.66 -17.11 12.35
C ALA A 275 4.64 -17.17 11.21
N ARG A 276 3.53 -16.42 11.31
CA ARG A 276 2.51 -16.32 10.24
C ARG A 276 3.04 -15.55 9.02
N ALA A 277 3.71 -14.43 9.24
CA ALA A 277 4.34 -13.65 8.17
C ALA A 277 5.40 -14.49 7.43
N LEU A 278 6.24 -15.25 8.14
CA LEU A 278 7.22 -16.16 7.52
C LEU A 278 6.58 -17.34 6.79
N LYS A 279 5.39 -17.79 7.22
CA LYS A 279 4.63 -18.81 6.49
C LYS A 279 4.14 -18.26 5.15
N LEU A 280 3.62 -17.03 5.12
CA LEU A 280 3.23 -16.32 3.90
C LEU A 280 4.45 -16.10 2.99
N GLU A 281 5.57 -15.62 3.55
CA GLU A 281 6.83 -15.45 2.81
C GLU A 281 7.33 -16.76 2.17
N LYS A 282 7.18 -17.90 2.86
CA LYS A 282 7.59 -19.19 2.29
C LYS A 282 6.83 -19.49 0.99
N HIS A 283 5.53 -19.21 0.94
CA HIS A 283 4.73 -19.38 -0.27
C HIS A 283 5.10 -18.33 -1.34
N ALA A 284 5.47 -17.11 -0.93
CA ALA A 284 6.01 -16.08 -1.83
C ALA A 284 7.19 -16.57 -2.69
N TYR A 285 8.11 -17.34 -2.09
CA TYR A 285 9.22 -17.96 -2.81
C TYR A 285 8.79 -19.03 -3.83
N GLU A 286 7.61 -19.64 -3.62
CA GLU A 286 7.06 -20.67 -4.50
C GLU A 286 6.28 -20.05 -5.68
N VAL A 287 5.48 -19.01 -5.44
CA VAL A 287 4.57 -18.42 -6.44
C VAL A 287 5.11 -17.16 -7.11
N SER A 288 5.99 -16.39 -6.47
CA SER A 288 6.57 -15.14 -6.98
C SER A 288 8.08 -15.28 -7.23
N LYS A 289 8.48 -16.37 -7.89
CA LYS A 289 9.91 -16.73 -8.12
C LYS A 289 10.72 -15.64 -8.81
N ASN A 290 10.12 -14.95 -9.78
CA ASN A 290 10.80 -13.95 -10.61
C ASN A 290 10.84 -12.54 -10.00
N VAL A 291 10.07 -12.30 -8.93
CA VAL A 291 10.02 -11.01 -8.23
C VAL A 291 10.46 -11.21 -6.78
N TYR A 292 9.61 -11.80 -5.94
CA TYR A 292 9.94 -12.07 -4.54
C TYR A 292 11.16 -12.97 -4.38
N GLY A 293 11.24 -14.04 -5.19
CA GLY A 293 12.30 -15.04 -5.15
C GLY A 293 13.71 -14.51 -5.45
N ARG A 294 13.82 -13.27 -5.95
CA ARG A 294 15.10 -12.59 -6.20
C ARG A 294 15.63 -11.80 -4.99
N THR A 295 14.90 -11.82 -3.87
CA THR A 295 15.29 -11.15 -2.62
C THR A 295 15.72 -12.18 -1.57
N PRO A 296 16.66 -11.84 -0.67
CA PRO A 296 16.97 -12.69 0.47
C PRO A 296 15.76 -12.80 1.43
N PRO A 297 15.68 -13.88 2.23
CA PRO A 297 14.59 -14.09 3.18
C PRO A 297 14.58 -13.02 4.27
N SER A 298 13.40 -12.76 4.82
CA SER A 298 13.26 -11.87 5.95
C SER A 298 13.89 -12.49 7.20
N GLN A 299 14.49 -11.67 8.04
CA GLN A 299 15.14 -12.09 9.28
C GLN A 299 14.60 -11.26 10.46
N PRO A 300 14.49 -11.84 11.67
CA PRO A 300 14.15 -11.06 12.85
C PRO A 300 15.20 -9.97 13.10
N ALA A 301 14.75 -8.76 13.43
CA ALA A 301 15.62 -7.60 13.63
C ALA A 301 16.70 -7.85 14.70
N HIS A 302 16.34 -8.56 15.78
CA HIS A 302 17.27 -8.89 16.86
C HIS A 302 18.42 -9.81 16.40
N GLU A 303 18.18 -10.70 15.43
CA GLU A 303 19.23 -11.56 14.87
C GLU A 303 20.21 -10.73 14.01
N LEU A 304 19.69 -9.80 13.21
CA LEU A 304 20.53 -8.90 12.42
C LEU A 304 21.36 -7.96 13.31
N ALA A 305 20.75 -7.44 14.38
CA ALA A 305 21.46 -6.63 15.38
C ALA A 305 22.57 -7.42 16.09
N SER A 306 22.31 -8.69 16.45
CA SER A 306 23.34 -9.57 17.06
C SER A 306 24.56 -9.81 16.14
N LYS A 307 24.36 -9.70 14.82
CA LYS A 307 25.41 -9.80 13.79
C LYS A 307 26.07 -8.44 13.48
N GLY A 308 25.64 -7.35 14.12
CA GLY A 308 26.09 -5.99 13.83
C GLY A 308 25.65 -5.43 12.47
N ILE A 309 24.64 -6.06 11.83
CA ILE A 309 24.10 -5.64 10.53
C ILE A 309 23.17 -4.45 10.70
N LEU A 310 22.30 -4.50 11.72
CA LEU A 310 21.48 -3.37 12.14
C LEU A 310 22.13 -2.68 13.33
N LYS A 311 21.98 -1.35 13.39
CA LYS A 311 22.46 -0.50 14.48
C LYS A 311 21.34 -0.14 15.45
#